data_AF-A0A497FI34-F1
#
_entry.id   AF-A0A497FI34-F1
#
_cell.length_a   1.000
_cell.length_b   1.000
_cell.length_c   1.000
_cell.angle_alpha   90.00
_cell.angle_beta   90.00
_cell.angle_gamma   90.00
#
_symmetry.space_group_name_H-M   'P 1'
#
loop_
_entity.id
_entity.type
_entity.pdbx_description
1 polymer ?
#
loop_
_entity_poly.entity_id
_entity_poly.type
_entity_poly.pdbx_seq_one_letter_code
_entity_poly.pdbx_strand_id
1 'polypeptide(L)'
;MCNKHIVKILLIFLIATTLNILFTPSILGQNKEILLKVDEYDKVKSKSIILYTAKGRGFGVKFANPSSYFKVTSILVFGTYNYWGSYYRDKAADNTFTVEIRDSELKLLESYQFRYGDFFNGYDSLFSFGGIPRDAPKWASLPVDVIINSKYFYVIVYPNAEFMPYINSTYYGLFVGTDMYRIGDKMVFPSKSSSYRFEEGLEVKALKFNYLIRVEGLILPLYSIRISTKNLPSEFTLSVRNETSSFQLKGGEIFTVKALGGSSFSADELVYDDKVRYRCVNPTQIVEKAGDIVFEFYPEYQVSISTKPEDVLKYGKIKVDGSSYGRTYTDWFKEDTLIKIEAPRLVEGDRVKYIFTGFNTGLKDNTIEFKVKEPIDIFAEYKIQYYIEVSSKYSSASGSGWYDEGSKAEIRISEVYVSIDEDSRYAFSSWEPLGLSDPVCEISVDAPAKIEAKWVIQYRITATSPYGDISISDEWVTEGDEVEIELSRTYVSTGFLVGKSLSHWVDQYGNTYRGNPLKITVDKPLKLEAVWKDNYIRLYLFLIAVVVGVVIVIVVIIIMWRLKKPPPPPPPPNYYSESRGGTS
;
A
#
# COMPACT_ATOMS: atom_id res chain seq x y z
N MET A 1 40.02 11.07 -80.54
CA MET A 1 40.76 12.14 -79.83
C MET A 1 40.48 12.02 -78.33
N CYS A 2 41.55 11.90 -77.52
CA CYS A 2 41.73 12.19 -76.08
C CYS A 2 40.49 12.32 -75.16
N ASN A 3 40.46 11.81 -73.91
CA ASN A 3 41.48 11.27 -73.03
C ASN A 3 40.80 10.56 -71.83
N LYS A 4 41.43 9.47 -71.36
CA LYS A 4 41.50 8.95 -69.99
C LYS A 4 40.33 9.20 -69.01
N HIS A 5 39.66 8.12 -68.61
CA HIS A 5 39.78 7.60 -67.23
C HIS A 5 39.53 6.09 -67.20
N ILE A 6 40.45 5.41 -66.52
CA ILE A 6 40.59 3.97 -66.39
C ILE A 6 39.54 3.46 -65.41
N VAL A 7 38.68 2.53 -65.84
CA VAL A 7 37.82 1.72 -64.95
C VAL A 7 38.30 0.28 -65.09
N LYS A 8 39.11 -0.16 -64.13
CA LYS A 8 39.52 -1.57 -63.96
C LYS A 8 38.42 -2.30 -63.19
N ILE A 9 37.64 -3.10 -63.91
CA ILE A 9 36.87 -4.22 -63.37
C ILE A 9 37.82 -5.42 -63.35
N LEU A 10 38.19 -5.89 -62.16
CA LEU A 10 38.90 -7.16 -61.98
C LEU A 10 38.10 -8.03 -61.01
N LEU A 11 37.40 -9.00 -61.60
CA LEU A 11 36.69 -10.08 -60.93
C LEU A 11 37.75 -11.11 -60.50
N ILE A 12 38.07 -11.20 -59.21
CA ILE A 12 39.07 -12.13 -58.69
C ILE A 12 38.40 -13.48 -58.41
N PHE A 13 38.89 -14.49 -59.12
CA PHE A 13 38.57 -15.91 -58.98
C PHE A 13 39.05 -16.48 -57.64
N LEU A 14 38.22 -17.35 -57.06
CA LEU A 14 38.51 -18.20 -55.90
C LEU A 14 39.76 -19.06 -56.14
N ILE A 15 40.82 -18.84 -55.34
CA ILE A 15 41.69 -19.90 -54.79
C ILE A 15 42.10 -19.44 -53.39
N ALA A 16 41.46 -19.98 -52.36
CA ALA A 16 41.86 -19.82 -50.96
C ALA A 16 42.22 -21.19 -50.39
N THR A 17 43.48 -21.59 -50.57
CA THR A 17 44.15 -22.57 -49.72
C THR A 17 45.05 -21.80 -48.75
N THR A 18 44.50 -21.41 -47.61
CA THR A 18 45.32 -21.23 -46.40
C THR A 18 44.56 -21.76 -45.20
N LEU A 19 45.33 -22.52 -44.43
CA LEU A 19 45.01 -23.34 -43.29
C LEU A 19 44.48 -22.46 -42.14
N ASN A 20 43.16 -22.26 -42.07
CA ASN A 20 42.54 -21.79 -40.83
C ASN A 20 42.38 -23.00 -39.90
N ILE A 21 43.35 -23.11 -38.99
CA ILE A 21 43.18 -23.79 -37.72
C ILE A 21 41.94 -23.19 -37.07
N LEU A 22 40.82 -23.90 -37.16
CA LEU A 22 39.68 -23.70 -36.29
C LEU A 22 40.19 -23.97 -34.87
N PHE A 23 40.65 -22.93 -34.18
CA PHE A 23 40.50 -22.84 -32.74
C PHE A 23 38.99 -22.74 -32.49
N THR A 24 38.32 -23.88 -32.48
CA THR A 24 37.14 -24.00 -31.64
C THR A 24 37.63 -23.89 -30.20
N PRO A 25 37.01 -23.06 -29.34
CA PRO A 25 37.30 -23.12 -27.93
C PRO A 25 36.95 -24.55 -27.49
N SER A 26 37.94 -25.28 -27.01
CA SER A 26 37.70 -26.52 -26.27
C SER A 26 36.75 -26.17 -25.13
N ILE A 27 35.48 -26.59 -25.26
CA ILE A 27 34.51 -26.57 -24.17
C ILE A 27 35.04 -27.54 -23.13
N LEU A 28 35.80 -27.01 -22.17
CA LEU A 28 36.41 -27.76 -21.09
C LEU A 28 35.31 -28.04 -20.05
N GLY A 29 34.60 -29.15 -20.28
CA GLY A 29 33.45 -29.59 -19.49
C GLY A 29 32.53 -30.58 -20.23
N GLN A 30 32.89 -31.03 -21.44
CA GLN A 30 32.07 -31.97 -22.20
C GLN A 30 32.03 -33.35 -21.55
N ASN A 31 30.81 -33.86 -21.34
CA ASN A 31 30.53 -35.26 -21.07
C ASN A 31 31.40 -36.13 -22.00
N LYS A 32 32.31 -36.91 -21.41
CA LYS A 32 33.22 -37.73 -22.21
C LYS A 32 32.49 -38.99 -22.63
N GLU A 33 32.13 -39.06 -23.92
CA GLU A 33 31.67 -40.31 -24.55
C GLU A 33 32.78 -41.35 -24.49
N ILE A 34 32.41 -42.55 -24.06
CA ILE A 34 33.31 -43.68 -23.97
C ILE A 34 32.61 -44.95 -24.44
N LEU A 35 33.39 -45.81 -25.08
CA LEU A 35 32.98 -47.13 -25.51
C LEU A 35 33.73 -48.18 -24.69
N LEU A 36 33.02 -48.89 -23.83
CA LEU A 36 33.56 -50.00 -23.05
C LEU A 36 33.57 -51.28 -23.90
N LYS A 37 34.76 -51.84 -24.08
CA LYS A 37 35.00 -53.11 -24.78
C LYS A 37 35.78 -54.03 -23.87
N VAL A 38 35.32 -55.27 -23.74
CA VAL A 38 36.03 -56.33 -23.02
C VAL A 38 36.39 -57.52 -23.93
N ASP A 39 35.89 -57.49 -25.16
CA ASP A 39 36.15 -58.49 -26.20
C ASP A 39 37.44 -58.20 -26.98
N GLU A 40 37.98 -59.23 -27.63
CA GLU A 40 39.14 -59.11 -28.53
C GLU A 40 38.77 -59.11 -30.03
N TYR A 41 37.50 -58.89 -30.37
CA TYR A 41 36.99 -59.02 -31.75
C TYR A 41 37.76 -58.18 -32.75
N ASP A 42 38.11 -56.94 -32.40
CA ASP A 42 38.78 -56.02 -33.34
C ASP A 42 40.14 -56.57 -33.82
N LYS A 43 40.79 -57.45 -33.03
CA LYS A 43 42.03 -58.15 -33.41
C LYS A 43 41.79 -59.37 -34.31
N VAL A 44 40.59 -59.96 -34.27
CA VAL A 44 40.28 -61.26 -34.90
C VAL A 44 39.14 -61.20 -35.92
N LYS A 45 38.64 -60.01 -36.25
CA LYS A 45 37.47 -59.77 -37.13
C LYS A 45 37.51 -60.43 -38.51
N SER A 46 38.68 -60.81 -39.01
CA SER A 46 38.84 -61.52 -40.29
C SER A 46 38.72 -63.03 -40.19
N LYS A 47 38.45 -63.58 -39.00
CA LYS A 47 38.30 -65.01 -38.71
C LYS A 47 36.83 -65.38 -38.52
N SER A 48 36.54 -66.68 -38.66
CA SER A 48 35.19 -67.22 -38.45
C SER A 48 34.86 -67.27 -36.96
N ILE A 49 34.21 -66.22 -36.47
CA ILE A 49 33.71 -66.12 -35.09
C ILE A 49 32.54 -67.09 -34.83
N ILE A 50 32.38 -67.47 -33.57
CA ILE A 50 31.27 -68.31 -33.13
C ILE A 50 30.13 -67.44 -32.63
N LEU A 51 28.91 -67.82 -33.00
CA LEU A 51 27.69 -67.21 -32.45
C LEU A 51 26.95 -68.21 -31.57
N TYR A 52 26.34 -67.72 -30.50
CA TYR A 52 25.58 -68.52 -29.55
C TYR A 52 24.13 -68.04 -29.44
N THR A 53 23.22 -69.00 -29.28
CA THR A 53 21.84 -68.75 -28.86
C THR A 53 21.39 -69.85 -27.88
N ALA A 54 20.38 -69.56 -27.05
CA ALA A 54 19.82 -70.47 -26.05
C ALA A 54 18.49 -69.91 -25.53
N LYS A 55 17.47 -70.77 -25.38
CA LYS A 55 16.19 -70.37 -24.79
C LYS A 55 16.29 -70.22 -23.27
N GLY A 56 15.72 -69.14 -22.73
CA GLY A 56 15.62 -68.89 -21.29
C GLY A 56 16.94 -68.60 -20.57
N ARG A 57 18.05 -68.47 -21.33
CA ARG A 57 19.39 -68.20 -20.79
C ARG A 57 19.89 -66.86 -21.28
N GLY A 58 20.38 -66.05 -20.35
CA GLY A 58 20.98 -64.76 -20.64
C GLY A 58 22.47 -64.90 -20.99
N PHE A 59 22.90 -64.08 -21.94
CA PHE A 59 24.30 -63.86 -22.30
C PHE A 59 24.75 -62.57 -21.66
N GLY A 60 25.60 -62.64 -20.64
CA GLY A 60 25.98 -61.43 -19.92
C GLY A 60 27.47 -61.15 -19.94
N VAL A 61 27.79 -59.87 -19.92
CA VAL A 61 29.15 -59.34 -19.90
C VAL A 61 29.32 -58.42 -18.71
N LYS A 62 30.41 -58.62 -17.96
CA LYS A 62 30.80 -57.79 -16.82
C LYS A 62 31.70 -56.66 -17.31
N PHE A 63 31.31 -55.42 -16.98
CA PHE A 63 32.09 -54.22 -17.27
C PHE A 63 32.60 -53.57 -15.98
N ALA A 64 33.84 -53.08 -16.02
CA ALA A 64 34.34 -52.18 -14.98
C ALA A 64 33.69 -50.81 -15.18
N ASN A 65 33.15 -50.21 -14.11
CA ASN A 65 32.58 -48.88 -14.18
C ASN A 65 33.74 -47.85 -14.25
N PRO A 66 33.82 -47.03 -15.31
CA PRO A 66 34.90 -46.08 -15.52
C PRO A 66 34.84 -44.84 -14.61
N SER A 67 33.71 -44.57 -13.95
CA SER A 67 33.50 -43.41 -13.06
C SER A 67 32.52 -43.76 -11.94
N SER A 68 32.47 -42.97 -10.86
CA SER A 68 31.41 -43.10 -9.85
C SER A 68 30.01 -42.77 -10.40
N TYR A 69 29.93 -42.03 -11.51
CA TYR A 69 28.70 -41.70 -12.22
C TYR A 69 28.93 -41.89 -13.73
N PHE A 70 28.45 -43.01 -14.25
CA PHE A 70 28.53 -43.35 -15.67
C PHE A 70 27.11 -43.54 -16.21
N LYS A 71 26.72 -42.70 -17.16
CA LYS A 71 25.41 -42.80 -17.82
C LYS A 71 25.57 -43.68 -19.05
N VAL A 72 24.98 -44.87 -19.04
CA VAL A 72 24.92 -45.75 -20.21
C VAL A 72 23.84 -45.23 -21.15
N THR A 73 24.22 -44.99 -22.41
CA THR A 73 23.33 -44.43 -23.45
C THR A 73 23.00 -45.45 -24.54
N SER A 74 23.91 -46.41 -24.79
CA SER A 74 23.66 -47.47 -25.76
C SER A 74 24.31 -48.78 -25.34
N ILE A 75 23.63 -49.89 -25.61
CA ILE A 75 24.21 -51.24 -25.60
C ILE A 75 24.44 -51.67 -27.04
N LEU A 76 25.69 -51.97 -27.41
CA LEU A 76 26.00 -52.50 -28.72
C LEU A 76 26.04 -54.02 -28.66
N VAL A 77 25.29 -54.70 -29.51
CA VAL A 77 25.26 -56.16 -29.58
C VAL A 77 25.56 -56.60 -31.00
N PHE A 78 26.57 -57.45 -31.19
CA PHE A 78 26.83 -58.06 -32.49
C PHE A 78 26.05 -59.36 -32.63
N GLY A 79 25.15 -59.43 -33.62
CA GLY A 79 24.28 -60.59 -33.73
C GLY A 79 23.45 -60.64 -35.01
N THR A 80 22.66 -61.70 -35.10
CA THR A 80 21.69 -61.96 -36.18
C THR A 80 20.61 -62.89 -35.62
N TYR A 81 19.50 -63.03 -36.31
CA TYR A 81 18.51 -64.07 -36.02
C TYR A 81 18.24 -64.88 -37.28
N ASN A 82 17.75 -66.09 -37.10
CA ASN A 82 17.43 -66.96 -38.22
C ASN A 82 15.92 -67.13 -38.39
N TYR A 83 15.51 -67.45 -39.60
CA TYR A 83 14.17 -67.91 -39.92
C TYR A 83 14.22 -69.08 -40.89
N TRP A 84 13.12 -69.79 -41.10
CA TRP A 84 13.07 -70.96 -41.99
C TRP A 84 12.08 -70.72 -43.13
N GLY A 85 12.57 -70.39 -44.32
CA GLY A 85 11.73 -70.02 -45.45
C GLY A 85 11.07 -68.63 -45.31
N SER A 86 10.54 -68.12 -46.44
CA SER A 86 9.92 -66.78 -46.49
C SER A 86 8.70 -66.63 -45.56
N TYR A 87 7.94 -67.69 -45.33
CA TYR A 87 6.73 -67.68 -44.50
C TYR A 87 6.98 -67.28 -43.04
N TYR A 88 8.16 -67.61 -42.50
CA TYR A 88 8.49 -67.34 -41.09
C TYR A 88 9.38 -66.10 -40.89
N ARG A 89 9.73 -65.40 -41.97
CA ARG A 89 10.61 -64.22 -41.93
C ARG A 89 10.07 -63.14 -40.99
N ASP A 90 8.83 -62.73 -41.22
CA ASP A 90 8.22 -61.61 -40.47
C ASP A 90 7.95 -62.02 -39.02
N LYS A 91 7.47 -63.25 -38.80
CA LYS A 91 7.25 -63.79 -37.44
C LYS A 91 8.54 -63.83 -36.62
N ALA A 92 9.66 -64.23 -37.22
CA ALA A 92 10.95 -64.20 -36.53
C ALA A 92 11.45 -62.76 -36.30
N ALA A 93 11.16 -61.85 -37.22
CA ALA A 93 11.47 -60.43 -37.07
C ALA A 93 10.62 -59.76 -35.97
N ASP A 94 9.41 -60.26 -35.70
CA ASP A 94 8.49 -59.82 -34.64
C ASP A 94 8.92 -60.29 -33.24
N ASN A 95 9.80 -61.30 -33.13
CA ASN A 95 10.30 -61.75 -31.83
C ASN A 95 11.04 -60.64 -31.09
N THR A 96 11.00 -60.71 -29.76
CA THR A 96 11.66 -59.74 -28.88
C THR A 96 12.77 -60.39 -28.09
N PHE A 97 13.77 -59.60 -27.72
CA PHE A 97 14.80 -59.95 -26.75
C PHE A 97 14.83 -58.91 -25.66
N THR A 98 15.29 -59.31 -24.48
CA THR A 98 15.43 -58.42 -23.33
C THR A 98 16.91 -58.12 -23.09
N VAL A 99 17.21 -56.87 -22.77
CA VAL A 99 18.51 -56.44 -22.28
C VAL A 99 18.32 -55.94 -20.85
N GLU A 100 18.94 -56.62 -19.92
CA GLU A 100 18.98 -56.19 -18.53
C GLU A 100 20.33 -55.55 -18.20
N ILE A 101 20.29 -54.46 -17.44
CA ILE A 101 21.46 -53.84 -16.86
C ILE A 101 21.36 -54.04 -15.34
N ARG A 102 22.39 -54.66 -14.76
CA ARG A 102 22.42 -55.02 -13.33
C ARG A 102 23.67 -54.49 -12.65
N ASP A 103 23.57 -54.17 -11.37
CA ASP A 103 24.69 -53.63 -10.60
C ASP A 103 25.72 -54.69 -10.19
N SER A 104 26.65 -54.33 -9.30
CA SER A 104 27.71 -55.23 -8.81
C SER A 104 27.20 -56.41 -7.98
N GLU A 105 25.98 -56.33 -7.46
CA GLU A 105 25.32 -57.36 -6.65
C GLU A 105 24.28 -58.13 -7.48
N LEU A 106 24.26 -57.93 -8.81
CA LEU A 106 23.27 -58.47 -9.74
C LEU A 106 21.83 -58.01 -9.45
N LYS A 107 21.66 -56.90 -8.72
CA LYS A 107 20.35 -56.27 -8.60
C LYS A 107 19.99 -55.61 -9.94
N LEU A 108 18.75 -55.81 -10.38
CA LEU A 108 18.24 -55.18 -11.60
C LEU A 108 18.24 -53.66 -11.44
N LEU A 109 18.98 -52.96 -12.31
CA LEU A 109 18.91 -51.51 -12.44
C LEU A 109 17.81 -51.14 -13.40
N GLU A 110 17.84 -51.68 -14.61
CA GLU A 110 16.83 -51.46 -15.64
C GLU A 110 16.73 -52.66 -16.60
N SER A 111 15.56 -52.79 -17.25
CA SER A 111 15.27 -53.85 -18.23
C SER A 111 14.59 -53.26 -19.47
N TYR A 112 15.13 -53.55 -20.64
CA TYR A 112 14.64 -53.07 -21.92
C TYR A 112 14.25 -54.24 -22.82
N GLN A 113 13.16 -54.09 -23.58
CA GLN A 113 12.72 -55.09 -24.54
C GLN A 113 12.78 -54.50 -25.96
N PHE A 114 13.42 -55.23 -26.87
CA PHE A 114 13.63 -54.80 -28.26
C PHE A 114 13.16 -55.88 -29.22
N ARG A 115 12.70 -55.47 -30.40
CA ARG A 115 12.29 -56.37 -31.48
C ARG A 115 13.47 -56.72 -32.38
N TYR A 116 13.52 -57.96 -32.87
CA TYR A 116 14.64 -58.48 -33.68
C TYR A 116 14.83 -57.70 -34.99
N GLY A 117 13.76 -57.54 -35.76
CA GLY A 117 13.77 -56.96 -37.10
C GLY A 117 14.18 -55.49 -37.14
N ASP A 118 14.00 -54.77 -36.03
CA ASP A 118 14.35 -53.34 -35.94
C ASP A 118 15.88 -53.14 -35.89
N PHE A 119 16.61 -54.11 -35.32
CA PHE A 119 18.01 -53.94 -34.96
C PHE A 119 18.97 -54.92 -35.63
N PHE A 120 18.51 -56.11 -36.04
CA PHE A 120 19.36 -57.17 -36.60
C PHE A 120 18.93 -57.54 -38.02
N ASN A 121 19.84 -58.12 -38.80
CA ASN A 121 19.46 -58.75 -40.06
C ASN A 121 19.06 -60.20 -39.77
N GLY A 122 17.92 -60.63 -40.32
CA GLY A 122 17.53 -62.04 -40.33
C GLY A 122 18.14 -62.78 -41.51
N TYR A 123 18.37 -64.09 -41.39
CA TYR A 123 18.76 -64.92 -42.53
C TYR A 123 17.94 -66.21 -42.62
N ASP A 124 17.81 -66.73 -43.85
CA ASP A 124 17.10 -67.97 -44.12
C ASP A 124 17.99 -69.19 -43.84
N SER A 125 17.64 -69.95 -42.81
CA SER A 125 18.35 -71.16 -42.42
C SER A 125 18.10 -72.35 -43.37
N LEU A 126 17.05 -72.31 -44.20
CA LEU A 126 16.73 -73.39 -45.15
C LEU A 126 17.85 -73.58 -46.19
N PHE A 127 18.45 -72.49 -46.66
CA PHE A 127 19.47 -72.51 -47.72
C PHE A 127 20.90 -72.46 -47.20
N SER A 128 21.07 -72.33 -45.88
CA SER A 128 22.39 -72.10 -45.28
C SER A 128 23.11 -73.40 -44.89
N PHE A 129 22.53 -74.58 -45.15
CA PHE A 129 23.08 -75.92 -44.84
C PHE A 129 23.73 -76.01 -43.44
N GLY A 130 23.13 -75.36 -42.45
CA GLY A 130 23.56 -75.37 -41.04
C GLY A 130 24.56 -74.28 -40.61
N GLY A 131 25.00 -73.38 -41.51
CA GLY A 131 25.88 -72.25 -41.18
C GLY A 131 25.14 -70.91 -41.05
N ILE A 132 25.74 -69.95 -40.34
CA ILE A 132 25.31 -68.54 -40.36
C ILE A 132 26.06 -67.82 -41.51
N PRO A 133 25.39 -67.15 -42.45
CA PRO A 133 26.04 -66.38 -43.51
C PRO A 133 26.99 -65.33 -42.92
N ARG A 134 28.16 -65.12 -43.54
CA ARG A 134 29.20 -64.23 -42.99
C ARG A 134 28.76 -62.77 -42.89
N ASP A 135 27.81 -62.36 -43.71
CA ASP A 135 27.23 -61.03 -43.86
C ASP A 135 25.92 -60.82 -43.09
N ALA A 136 25.35 -61.89 -42.51
CA ALA A 136 24.11 -61.77 -41.73
C ALA A 136 24.32 -61.07 -40.37
N PRO A 137 25.36 -61.39 -39.57
CA PRO A 137 25.61 -60.69 -38.32
C PRO A 137 26.01 -59.22 -38.50
N LYS A 138 25.40 -58.32 -37.72
CA LYS A 138 25.77 -56.90 -37.66
C LYS A 138 25.81 -56.39 -36.22
N TRP A 139 26.48 -55.26 -36.02
CA TRP A 139 26.38 -54.50 -34.77
C TRP A 139 25.04 -53.77 -34.74
N ALA A 140 24.23 -54.06 -33.74
CA ALA A 140 23.05 -53.31 -33.38
C ALA A 140 23.39 -52.31 -32.26
N SER A 141 22.94 -51.06 -32.38
CA SER A 141 22.98 -50.08 -31.29
C SER A 141 21.61 -49.99 -30.64
N LEU A 142 21.51 -50.39 -29.38
CA LEU A 142 20.28 -50.45 -28.62
C LEU A 142 20.22 -49.25 -27.67
N PRO A 143 19.28 -48.30 -27.84
CA PRO A 143 19.21 -47.11 -26.99
C PRO A 143 18.74 -47.48 -25.58
N VAL A 144 19.45 -46.98 -24.57
CA VAL A 144 19.13 -47.16 -23.14
C VAL A 144 19.43 -45.87 -22.37
N ASP A 145 18.93 -45.74 -21.14
CA ASP A 145 19.22 -44.60 -20.26
C ASP A 145 19.33 -45.08 -18.81
N VAL A 146 20.55 -45.41 -18.37
CA VAL A 146 20.81 -45.96 -17.03
C VAL A 146 22.06 -45.34 -16.41
N ILE A 147 21.97 -44.91 -15.15
CA ILE A 147 23.13 -44.43 -14.39
C ILE A 147 23.72 -45.57 -13.55
N ILE A 148 25.02 -45.80 -13.69
CA ILE A 148 25.76 -46.82 -12.94
C ILE A 148 26.58 -46.16 -11.82
N ASN A 149 26.28 -46.55 -10.58
CA ASN A 149 26.97 -46.09 -9.38
C ASN A 149 27.87 -47.16 -8.74
N SER A 150 27.71 -48.43 -9.13
CA SER A 150 28.51 -49.55 -8.63
C SER A 150 29.88 -49.63 -9.30
N LYS A 151 30.87 -50.25 -8.64
CA LYS A 151 32.25 -50.41 -9.18
C LYS A 151 32.31 -51.21 -10.49
N TYR A 152 31.37 -52.12 -10.68
CA TYR A 152 31.18 -52.89 -11.92
C TYR A 152 29.68 -53.13 -12.13
N PHE A 153 29.31 -53.47 -13.35
CA PHE A 153 27.93 -53.74 -13.74
C PHE A 153 27.90 -54.83 -14.81
N TYR A 154 26.71 -55.40 -15.02
CA TYR A 154 26.47 -56.46 -15.97
C TYR A 154 25.44 -56.01 -16.99
N VAL A 155 25.71 -56.33 -18.26
CA VAL A 155 24.72 -56.22 -19.34
C VAL A 155 24.38 -57.63 -19.78
N ILE A 156 23.11 -58.01 -19.70
CA ILE A 156 22.62 -59.36 -19.96
C ILE A 156 21.61 -59.32 -21.09
N VAL A 157 21.88 -60.05 -22.16
CA VAL A 157 20.99 -60.20 -23.31
C VAL A 157 20.27 -61.53 -23.21
N TYR A 158 18.96 -61.49 -22.99
CA TYR A 158 18.07 -62.64 -23.05
C TYR A 158 17.43 -62.70 -24.43
N PRO A 159 17.80 -63.68 -25.27
CA PRO A 159 17.30 -63.75 -26.63
C PRO A 159 15.77 -63.96 -26.67
N ASN A 160 15.13 -64.52 -25.63
CA ASN A 160 13.67 -64.68 -25.51
C ASN A 160 12.98 -65.24 -26.75
N ALA A 161 13.62 -66.22 -27.39
CA ALA A 161 13.07 -66.88 -28.55
C ALA A 161 11.82 -67.69 -28.17
N GLU A 162 10.67 -67.23 -28.64
CA GLU A 162 9.46 -68.02 -28.71
C GLU A 162 9.18 -68.31 -30.18
N PHE A 163 8.96 -69.58 -30.52
CA PHE A 163 8.40 -70.04 -31.79
C PHE A 163 9.35 -70.32 -32.99
N MET A 164 9.67 -71.62 -33.22
CA MET A 164 9.68 -72.30 -34.52
C MET A 164 9.45 -73.83 -34.32
N PRO A 165 8.60 -74.52 -35.13
CA PRO A 165 8.32 -75.94 -34.95
C PRO A 165 9.54 -76.85 -35.22
N TYR A 166 9.64 -77.91 -34.41
CA TYR A 166 10.68 -78.93 -34.36
C TYR A 166 11.21 -79.45 -35.71
N ILE A 167 12.50 -79.21 -35.98
CA ILE A 167 13.39 -80.22 -36.54
C ILE A 167 14.72 -80.15 -35.74
N ASN A 168 15.02 -81.20 -34.97
CA ASN A 168 16.33 -81.47 -34.31
C ASN A 168 16.79 -80.62 -33.12
N SER A 169 15.92 -80.23 -32.18
CA SER A 169 16.34 -79.67 -30.87
C SER A 169 17.21 -78.39 -30.93
N THR A 170 17.30 -77.75 -32.10
CA THR A 170 18.10 -76.54 -32.32
C THR A 170 17.25 -75.33 -31.92
N TYR A 171 17.78 -74.47 -31.06
CA TYR A 171 17.09 -73.24 -30.67
C TYR A 171 17.21 -72.18 -31.78
N TYR A 172 16.09 -71.62 -32.21
CA TYR A 172 15.98 -70.58 -33.23
C TYR A 172 15.72 -69.26 -32.52
N GLY A 173 16.75 -68.44 -32.32
CA GLY A 173 16.67 -67.21 -31.53
C GLY A 173 17.72 -66.19 -31.95
N LEU A 174 17.75 -65.04 -31.29
CA LEU A 174 18.84 -64.08 -31.47
C LEU A 174 20.18 -64.77 -31.15
N PHE A 175 21.06 -64.79 -32.13
CA PHE A 175 22.43 -65.27 -32.03
C PHE A 175 23.34 -64.08 -31.71
N VAL A 176 24.06 -64.18 -30.60
CA VAL A 176 25.06 -63.19 -30.19
C VAL A 176 26.45 -63.70 -30.53
N GLY A 177 27.23 -62.88 -31.20
CA GLY A 177 28.61 -63.20 -31.55
C GLY A 177 29.51 -63.33 -30.33
N THR A 178 30.63 -63.99 -30.51
CA THR A 178 31.70 -64.10 -29.51
C THR A 178 33.05 -63.74 -30.11
N ASP A 179 34.02 -63.42 -29.26
CA ASP A 179 35.41 -63.27 -29.67
C ASP A 179 36.19 -64.59 -29.75
N MET A 180 35.49 -65.71 -29.54
CA MET A 180 35.98 -67.04 -29.87
C MET A 180 35.80 -67.31 -31.36
N TYR A 181 36.83 -67.87 -31.99
CA TYR A 181 36.84 -68.13 -33.43
C TYR A 181 37.50 -69.46 -33.76
N ARG A 182 37.24 -69.93 -34.98
CA ARG A 182 37.76 -71.22 -35.49
C ARG A 182 38.83 -71.00 -36.54
N ILE A 183 39.94 -71.75 -36.45
CA ILE A 183 40.94 -71.91 -37.52
C ILE A 183 41.02 -73.40 -37.86
N GLY A 184 40.56 -73.78 -39.06
CA GLY A 184 40.40 -75.19 -39.42
C GLY A 184 39.45 -75.89 -38.45
N ASP A 185 39.92 -76.93 -37.77
CA ASP A 185 39.17 -77.67 -36.74
C ASP A 185 39.49 -77.23 -35.30
N LYS A 186 40.38 -76.25 -35.10
CA LYS A 186 40.79 -75.78 -33.78
C LYS A 186 40.00 -74.54 -33.35
N MET A 187 39.51 -74.58 -32.12
CA MET A 187 38.89 -73.45 -31.43
C MET A 187 39.95 -72.62 -30.74
N VAL A 188 39.92 -71.30 -30.96
CA VAL A 188 40.83 -70.33 -30.33
C VAL A 188 40.01 -69.41 -29.45
N PHE A 189 40.47 -69.25 -28.20
CA PHE A 189 39.82 -68.45 -27.16
C PHE A 189 40.58 -67.14 -26.95
N PRO A 190 39.92 -66.06 -26.49
CA PRO A 190 40.58 -64.81 -26.14
C PRO A 190 41.52 -64.98 -24.93
N SER A 191 42.39 -64.00 -24.70
CA SER A 191 43.35 -64.03 -23.58
C SER A 191 42.66 -63.86 -22.22
N LYS A 192 41.50 -63.20 -22.18
CA LYS A 192 40.69 -62.99 -20.96
C LYS A 192 39.19 -63.06 -21.30
N SER A 193 38.39 -63.50 -20.34
CA SER A 193 36.93 -63.46 -20.43
C SER A 193 36.33 -62.73 -19.23
N SER A 194 35.30 -61.94 -19.52
CA SER A 194 34.39 -61.24 -18.62
C SER A 194 32.94 -61.63 -18.90
N SER A 195 32.70 -62.76 -19.57
CA SER A 195 31.34 -63.20 -19.93
C SER A 195 30.88 -64.40 -19.13
N TYR A 196 29.57 -64.40 -18.89
CA TYR A 196 28.90 -65.37 -18.05
C TYR A 196 27.57 -65.75 -18.68
N ARG A 197 27.08 -66.92 -18.28
CA ARG A 197 25.71 -67.36 -18.55
C ARG A 197 24.83 -67.06 -17.36
N PHE A 198 23.63 -66.56 -17.64
CA PHE A 198 22.65 -66.18 -16.63
C PHE A 198 21.36 -67.00 -16.77
N GLU A 199 20.73 -67.32 -15.64
CA GLU A 199 19.36 -67.82 -15.55
C GLU A 199 18.67 -66.98 -14.47
N GLU A 200 17.50 -66.40 -14.78
CA GLU A 200 16.74 -65.53 -13.87
C GLU A 200 17.57 -64.40 -13.19
N GLY A 201 18.46 -63.77 -13.96
CA GLY A 201 19.33 -62.68 -13.48
C GLY A 201 20.55 -63.11 -12.66
N LEU A 202 20.70 -64.40 -12.34
CA LEU A 202 21.80 -64.92 -11.53
C LEU A 202 22.89 -65.55 -12.39
N GLU A 203 24.15 -65.41 -11.95
CA GLU A 203 25.29 -66.03 -12.60
C GLU A 203 25.26 -67.56 -12.42
N VAL A 204 25.22 -68.29 -13.53
CA VAL A 204 25.22 -69.77 -13.53
C VAL A 204 26.59 -70.34 -13.92
N LYS A 205 27.31 -69.67 -14.83
CA LYS A 205 28.58 -70.18 -15.35
C LYS A 205 29.46 -69.09 -15.99
N ALA A 206 30.70 -68.98 -15.53
CA ALA A 206 31.75 -68.22 -16.21
C ALA A 206 32.19 -68.91 -17.52
N LEU A 207 32.47 -68.12 -18.55
CA LEU A 207 32.85 -68.59 -19.89
C LEU A 207 34.33 -68.34 -20.17
N LYS A 208 34.89 -69.04 -21.17
CA LYS A 208 36.28 -68.86 -21.63
C LYS A 208 36.42 -67.87 -22.79
N PHE A 209 35.31 -67.27 -23.21
CA PHE A 209 35.21 -66.32 -24.32
C PHE A 209 34.34 -65.15 -23.89
N ASN A 210 34.32 -64.06 -24.65
CA ASN A 210 33.42 -62.95 -24.44
C ASN A 210 32.28 -62.95 -25.46
N TYR A 211 31.08 -62.63 -25.01
CA TYR A 211 30.03 -62.18 -25.92
C TYR A 211 30.41 -60.81 -26.48
N LEU A 212 30.09 -60.59 -27.76
CA LEU A 212 30.30 -59.31 -28.45
C LEU A 212 29.20 -58.33 -28.07
N ILE A 213 29.23 -57.92 -26.80
CA ILE A 213 28.39 -56.90 -26.20
C ILE A 213 29.34 -55.78 -25.75
N ARG A 214 29.03 -54.54 -26.10
CA ARG A 214 29.79 -53.36 -25.73
C ARG A 214 28.85 -52.29 -25.18
N VAL A 215 29.39 -51.31 -24.48
CA VAL A 215 28.61 -50.27 -23.82
C VAL A 215 29.10 -48.90 -24.23
N GLU A 216 28.22 -48.07 -24.77
CA GLU A 216 28.46 -46.64 -24.97
C GLU A 216 27.82 -45.85 -23.83
N GLY A 217 28.53 -44.84 -23.36
CA GLY A 217 27.97 -43.95 -22.35
C GLY A 217 28.82 -42.71 -22.09
N LEU A 218 28.32 -41.89 -21.18
CA LEU A 218 28.89 -40.61 -20.78
C LEU A 218 29.42 -40.69 -19.36
N ILE A 219 30.66 -40.25 -19.15
CA ILE A 219 31.16 -39.96 -17.80
C ILE A 219 30.58 -38.61 -17.37
N LEU A 220 29.77 -38.62 -16.32
CA LEU A 220 29.26 -37.39 -15.71
C LEU A 220 30.27 -36.93 -14.65
N PRO A 221 30.87 -35.73 -14.78
CA PRO A 221 31.81 -35.25 -13.80
C PRO A 221 31.08 -34.91 -12.49
N LEU A 222 31.60 -35.38 -11.37
CA LEU A 222 31.12 -35.02 -10.04
C LEU A 222 32.08 -33.98 -9.44
N TYR A 223 31.56 -32.80 -9.12
CA TYR A 223 32.33 -31.70 -8.59
C TYR A 223 32.01 -31.47 -7.11
N SER A 224 33.03 -31.08 -6.34
CA SER A 224 32.85 -30.53 -5.00
C SER A 224 32.65 -29.03 -5.14
N ILE A 225 31.46 -28.54 -4.78
CA ILE A 225 31.05 -27.15 -4.95
C ILE A 225 30.91 -26.49 -3.59
N ARG A 226 31.54 -25.33 -3.42
CA ARG A 226 31.36 -24.47 -2.24
C ARG A 226 30.30 -23.43 -2.56
N ILE A 227 29.21 -23.44 -1.81
CA ILE A 227 28.09 -22.52 -1.96
C ILE A 227 28.21 -21.48 -0.85
N SER A 228 28.18 -20.21 -1.22
CA SER A 228 28.30 -19.10 -0.28
C SER A 228 27.48 -17.90 -0.73
N THR A 229 27.36 -16.91 0.15
CA THR A 229 26.73 -15.63 -0.15
C THR A 229 27.76 -14.50 -0.10
N LYS A 230 27.52 -13.45 -0.88
CA LYS A 230 28.31 -12.21 -0.86
C LYS A 230 27.38 -11.04 -0.63
N ASN A 231 27.77 -10.15 0.28
CA ASN A 231 26.98 -8.98 0.72
C ASN A 231 25.60 -9.31 1.34
N LEU A 232 25.38 -10.56 1.75
CA LEU A 232 24.25 -10.90 2.63
C LEU A 232 24.77 -10.91 4.07
N PRO A 233 24.21 -10.07 4.98
CA PRO A 233 24.63 -10.06 6.38
C PRO A 233 24.32 -11.36 7.12
N SER A 234 25.11 -11.67 8.15
CA SER A 234 25.11 -12.97 8.85
C SER A 234 23.84 -13.32 9.62
N GLU A 235 23.02 -12.32 9.95
CA GLU A 235 21.72 -12.44 10.58
C GLU A 235 20.65 -12.97 9.62
N PHE A 236 20.85 -12.81 8.31
CA PHE A 236 19.92 -13.29 7.30
C PHE A 236 20.22 -14.73 6.88
N THR A 237 19.15 -15.44 6.54
CA THR A 237 19.21 -16.82 6.06
C THR A 237 18.63 -16.90 4.65
N LEU A 238 19.35 -17.57 3.77
CA LEU A 238 19.00 -17.80 2.38
C LEU A 238 18.54 -19.25 2.16
N SER A 239 17.37 -19.44 1.56
CA SER A 239 16.98 -20.77 1.10
C SER A 239 17.65 -21.06 -0.25
N VAL A 240 18.45 -22.12 -0.30
CA VAL A 240 19.07 -22.62 -1.54
C VAL A 240 18.45 -23.96 -1.90
N ARG A 241 18.17 -24.17 -3.18
CA ARG A 241 17.47 -25.34 -3.72
C ARG A 241 18.22 -25.90 -4.91
N ASN A 242 18.15 -27.21 -5.09
CA ASN A 242 18.50 -27.89 -6.34
C ASN A 242 17.36 -28.85 -6.72
N GLU A 243 17.54 -29.64 -7.77
CA GLU A 243 16.51 -30.56 -8.29
C GLU A 243 16.00 -31.61 -7.29
N THR A 244 16.76 -31.87 -6.22
CA THR A 244 16.51 -32.99 -5.30
C THR A 244 16.45 -32.59 -3.83
N SER A 245 16.81 -31.36 -3.49
CA SER A 245 17.07 -30.95 -2.11
C SER A 245 16.95 -29.44 -1.91
N SER A 246 16.72 -29.05 -0.67
CA SER A 246 16.79 -27.65 -0.23
C SER A 246 17.51 -27.57 1.11
N PHE A 247 18.22 -26.46 1.33
CA PHE A 247 18.91 -26.17 2.58
C PHE A 247 18.94 -24.67 2.84
N GLN A 248 19.27 -24.30 4.07
CA GLN A 248 19.35 -22.92 4.52
C GLN A 248 20.82 -22.53 4.71
N LEU A 249 21.18 -21.31 4.32
CA LEU A 249 22.55 -20.79 4.36
C LEU A 249 22.57 -19.39 4.96
N LYS A 250 23.33 -19.16 6.03
CA LYS A 250 23.45 -17.81 6.61
C LYS A 250 24.37 -16.92 5.76
N GLY A 251 24.20 -15.60 5.90
CA GLY A 251 25.11 -14.62 5.31
C GLY A 251 26.57 -14.86 5.69
N GLY A 252 27.45 -14.96 4.70
CA GLY A 252 28.88 -15.23 4.89
C GLY A 252 29.25 -16.68 5.24
N GLU A 253 28.28 -17.58 5.38
CA GLU A 253 28.52 -19.00 5.57
C GLU A 253 28.95 -19.69 4.26
N ILE A 254 29.74 -20.75 4.37
CA ILE A 254 30.15 -21.60 3.24
C ILE A 254 29.65 -23.01 3.47
N PHE A 255 28.83 -23.52 2.55
CA PHE A 255 28.33 -24.89 2.54
C PHE A 255 28.94 -25.69 1.39
N THR A 256 29.47 -26.88 1.66
CA THR A 256 30.11 -27.72 0.62
C THR A 256 29.22 -28.91 0.26
N VAL A 257 28.94 -29.08 -1.04
CA VAL A 257 28.11 -30.18 -1.56
C VAL A 257 28.78 -30.83 -2.78
N LYS A 258 28.49 -32.11 -3.01
CA LYS A 258 28.85 -32.79 -4.25
C LYS A 258 27.70 -32.66 -5.25
N ALA A 259 27.99 -32.15 -6.45
CA ALA A 259 27.00 -31.95 -7.51
C ALA A 259 27.53 -32.47 -8.85
N LEU A 260 26.63 -32.98 -9.68
CA LEU A 260 26.98 -33.39 -11.04
C LEU A 260 27.17 -32.15 -11.92
N GLY A 261 28.04 -32.25 -12.91
CA GLY A 261 28.13 -31.25 -13.98
C GLY A 261 26.76 -31.07 -14.64
N GLY A 262 26.31 -29.83 -14.78
CA GLY A 262 25.00 -29.45 -15.29
C GLY A 262 23.92 -29.26 -14.21
N SER A 263 24.15 -29.63 -12.95
CA SER A 263 23.19 -29.38 -11.88
C SER A 263 22.96 -27.87 -11.67
N SER A 264 21.70 -27.47 -11.46
CA SER A 264 21.32 -26.10 -11.16
C SER A 264 21.08 -25.91 -9.66
N PHE A 265 21.61 -24.81 -9.11
CA PHE A 265 21.26 -24.31 -7.77
C PHE A 265 20.53 -22.98 -7.92
N SER A 266 19.38 -22.89 -7.25
CA SER A 266 18.60 -21.66 -7.17
C SER A 266 18.48 -21.17 -5.73
N ALA A 267 18.36 -19.86 -5.56
CA ALA A 267 18.18 -19.22 -4.27
C ALA A 267 17.01 -18.24 -4.34
N ASP A 268 16.44 -17.91 -3.18
CA ASP A 268 15.37 -16.91 -3.12
C ASP A 268 15.86 -15.57 -3.67
N GLU A 269 15.08 -14.94 -4.56
CA GLU A 269 15.48 -13.68 -5.21
C GLU A 269 15.57 -12.51 -4.23
N LEU A 270 14.78 -12.56 -3.16
CA LEU A 270 14.66 -11.53 -2.16
C LEU A 270 14.72 -12.13 -0.77
N VAL A 271 15.57 -11.56 0.08
CA VAL A 271 15.62 -11.83 1.51
C VAL A 271 15.18 -10.57 2.25
N TYR A 272 14.13 -10.66 3.05
CA TYR A 272 13.45 -9.50 3.64
C TYR A 272 13.81 -9.29 5.11
N ASP A 273 13.87 -8.02 5.48
CA ASP A 273 13.69 -7.46 6.82
C ASP A 273 12.53 -6.44 6.78
N ASP A 274 12.26 -5.74 7.89
CA ASP A 274 11.20 -4.73 8.01
C ASP A 274 11.27 -3.64 6.91
N LYS A 275 12.30 -2.78 6.96
CA LYS A 275 12.51 -1.69 5.99
C LYS A 275 13.74 -1.88 5.09
N VAL A 276 14.39 -3.03 5.16
CA VAL A 276 15.55 -3.41 4.33
C VAL A 276 15.25 -4.72 3.63
N ARG A 277 15.63 -4.86 2.35
CA ARG A 277 15.60 -6.16 1.66
C ARG A 277 16.86 -6.34 0.84
N TYR A 278 17.31 -7.58 0.69
CA TYR A 278 18.48 -7.93 -0.11
C TYR A 278 18.03 -8.63 -1.38
N ARG A 279 18.42 -8.10 -2.55
CA ARG A 279 18.13 -8.73 -3.85
C ARG A 279 19.32 -9.54 -4.34
N CYS A 280 19.07 -10.79 -4.70
CA CYS A 280 20.04 -11.67 -5.34
C CYS A 280 20.21 -11.28 -6.81
N VAL A 281 21.45 -11.04 -7.24
CA VAL A 281 21.81 -10.68 -8.63
C VAL A 281 21.76 -11.91 -9.55
N ASN A 282 22.13 -13.06 -9.01
CA ASN A 282 22.30 -14.32 -9.73
C ASN A 282 21.56 -15.46 -9.01
N PRO A 283 20.21 -15.41 -8.96
CA PRO A 283 19.39 -16.33 -8.18
C PRO A 283 19.40 -17.78 -8.71
N THR A 284 19.99 -18.04 -9.88
CA THR A 284 20.16 -19.40 -10.42
C THR A 284 21.54 -19.52 -11.06
N GLN A 285 22.27 -20.59 -10.72
CA GLN A 285 23.62 -20.86 -11.21
C GLN A 285 23.78 -22.35 -11.53
N ILE A 286 24.49 -22.66 -12.62
CA ILE A 286 24.72 -24.03 -13.10
C ILE A 286 26.15 -24.46 -12.76
N VAL A 287 26.30 -25.70 -12.32
CA VAL A 287 27.60 -26.31 -12.05
C VAL A 287 28.29 -26.72 -13.35
N GLU A 288 29.20 -25.91 -13.86
CA GLU A 288 29.97 -26.24 -15.07
C GLU A 288 31.30 -26.96 -14.77
N LYS A 289 31.95 -26.57 -13.67
CA LYS A 289 33.26 -27.07 -13.24
C LYS A 289 33.39 -27.04 -11.72
N ALA A 290 34.47 -27.64 -11.21
CA ALA A 290 34.85 -27.46 -9.81
C ALA A 290 35.07 -25.97 -9.50
N GLY A 291 34.42 -25.47 -8.46
CA GLY A 291 34.48 -24.06 -8.10
C GLY A 291 33.44 -23.66 -7.06
N ASP A 292 33.33 -22.35 -6.88
CA ASP A 292 32.44 -21.75 -5.91
C ASP A 292 31.17 -21.25 -6.63
N ILE A 293 30.01 -21.57 -6.08
CA ILE A 293 28.75 -20.90 -6.41
C ILE A 293 28.57 -19.80 -5.36
N VAL A 294 28.56 -18.55 -5.81
CA VAL A 294 28.44 -17.39 -4.93
C VAL A 294 27.16 -16.66 -5.30
N PHE A 295 26.18 -16.61 -4.40
CA PHE A 295 25.00 -15.78 -4.57
C PHE A 295 25.33 -14.36 -4.11
N GLU A 296 25.35 -13.41 -5.04
CA GLU A 296 25.69 -12.02 -4.77
C GLU A 296 24.42 -11.20 -4.48
N PHE A 297 24.44 -10.45 -3.39
CA PHE A 297 23.33 -9.60 -2.97
C PHE A 297 23.69 -8.13 -3.03
N TYR A 298 22.66 -7.28 -3.11
CA TYR A 298 22.77 -5.87 -2.80
C TYR A 298 21.54 -5.42 -1.99
N PRO A 299 21.70 -4.44 -1.08
CA PRO A 299 20.60 -3.93 -0.29
C PRO A 299 19.69 -2.99 -1.09
N GLU A 300 18.40 -3.09 -0.82
CA GLU A 300 17.36 -2.13 -1.19
C GLU A 300 16.69 -1.63 0.10
N TYR A 301 16.51 -0.32 0.21
CA TYR A 301 15.95 0.35 1.37
C TYR A 301 14.56 0.89 1.05
N GLN A 302 13.63 0.75 1.99
CA GLN A 302 12.31 1.35 1.86
C GLN A 302 12.38 2.85 2.13
N VAL A 303 11.84 3.64 1.20
CA VAL A 303 11.74 5.10 1.32
C VAL A 303 10.27 5.48 1.28
N SER A 304 9.83 6.24 2.28
CA SER A 304 8.49 6.81 2.34
C SER A 304 8.53 8.32 2.23
N ILE A 305 7.63 8.90 1.42
CA ILE A 305 7.55 10.34 1.16
C ILE A 305 6.11 10.80 1.35
N SER A 306 5.91 11.74 2.28
CA SER A 306 4.59 12.27 2.65
C SER A 306 4.63 13.78 2.90
N THR A 307 3.55 14.33 3.48
CA THR A 307 3.45 15.72 3.91
C THR A 307 2.99 15.79 5.35
N LYS A 308 3.33 16.89 6.03
CA LYS A 308 2.81 17.22 7.35
C LYS A 308 2.16 18.62 7.31
N PRO A 309 0.83 18.73 7.52
CA PRO A 309 -0.12 17.63 7.74
C PRO A 309 -0.33 16.76 6.48
N GLU A 310 -0.87 15.55 6.65
CA GLU A 310 -1.20 14.66 5.52
C GLU A 310 -2.32 15.24 4.63
N ASP A 311 -3.17 16.09 5.20
CA ASP A 311 -4.29 16.75 4.52
C ASP A 311 -3.87 17.58 3.30
N VAL A 312 -2.60 18.00 3.23
CA VAL A 312 -2.03 18.67 2.04
C VAL A 312 -2.24 17.81 0.79
N LEU A 313 -2.12 16.48 0.90
CA LEU A 313 -2.25 15.55 -0.23
C LEU A 313 -3.69 15.37 -0.73
N LYS A 314 -4.69 15.86 0.02
CA LYS A 314 -6.09 15.94 -0.47
C LYS A 314 -6.24 16.97 -1.59
N TYR A 315 -5.43 18.03 -1.57
CA TYR A 315 -5.53 19.18 -2.47
C TYR A 315 -4.31 19.35 -3.39
N GLY A 316 -3.15 18.81 -2.98
CA GLY A 316 -1.88 18.91 -3.68
C GLY A 316 -1.28 17.54 -4.01
N LYS A 317 -0.19 17.56 -4.79
CA LYS A 317 0.58 16.36 -5.13
C LYS A 317 2.06 16.63 -4.92
N ILE A 318 2.75 15.71 -4.25
CA ILE A 318 4.22 15.65 -4.25
C ILE A 318 4.68 14.99 -5.55
N LYS A 319 5.88 15.32 -6.02
CA LYS A 319 6.52 14.57 -7.12
C LYS A 319 7.73 13.80 -6.64
N VAL A 320 7.86 12.58 -7.11
CA VAL A 320 9.03 11.73 -6.92
C VAL A 320 9.52 11.33 -8.30
N ASP A 321 10.75 11.70 -8.63
CA ASP A 321 11.37 11.51 -9.96
C ASP A 321 10.47 11.97 -11.13
N GLY A 322 9.80 13.10 -10.93
CA GLY A 322 8.89 13.72 -11.90
C GLY A 322 7.46 13.15 -11.92
N SER A 323 7.20 12.01 -11.29
CA SER A 323 5.87 11.41 -11.17
C SER A 323 5.09 12.00 -10.01
N SER A 324 3.80 12.30 -10.20
CA SER A 324 2.98 13.02 -9.19
C SER A 324 2.10 12.08 -8.35
N TYR A 325 2.07 12.30 -7.03
CA TYR A 325 1.35 11.47 -6.06
C TYR A 325 0.50 12.33 -5.11
N GLY A 326 -0.79 11.99 -5.00
CA GLY A 326 -1.76 12.60 -4.06
C GLY A 326 -1.98 11.77 -2.80
N ARG A 327 -0.99 10.98 -2.40
CA ARG A 327 -0.95 10.15 -1.18
C ARG A 327 0.50 9.88 -0.82
N THR A 328 0.75 9.35 0.38
CA THR A 328 2.09 8.89 0.78
C THR A 328 2.65 7.92 -0.27
N TYR A 329 3.84 8.24 -0.76
CA TYR A 329 4.59 7.39 -1.67
C TYR A 329 5.52 6.49 -0.85
N THR A 330 5.54 5.19 -1.14
CA THR A 330 6.45 4.24 -0.50
C THR A 330 6.96 3.28 -1.56
N ASP A 331 8.28 3.14 -1.68
CA ASP A 331 8.90 2.21 -2.60
C ASP A 331 10.29 1.76 -2.10
N TRP A 332 10.84 0.75 -2.77
CA TRP A 332 12.14 0.16 -2.45
C TRP A 332 13.20 0.61 -3.45
N PHE A 333 14.28 1.18 -2.93
CA PHE A 333 15.35 1.72 -3.75
C PHE A 333 16.67 1.03 -3.45
N LYS A 334 17.43 0.70 -4.48
CA LYS A 334 18.81 0.22 -4.33
C LYS A 334 19.64 1.28 -3.60
N GLU A 335 20.56 0.83 -2.74
CA GLU A 335 21.56 1.73 -2.14
C GLU A 335 22.24 2.62 -3.20
N ASP A 336 22.49 3.87 -2.83
CA ASP A 336 23.06 4.92 -3.68
C ASP A 336 22.18 5.41 -4.83
N THR A 337 20.94 4.92 -4.95
CA THR A 337 19.97 5.51 -5.88
C THR A 337 19.72 6.97 -5.50
N LEU A 338 19.82 7.86 -6.48
CA LEU A 338 19.51 9.27 -6.34
C LEU A 338 18.00 9.46 -6.58
N ILE A 339 17.29 9.98 -5.59
CA ILE A 339 15.86 10.30 -5.70
C ILE A 339 15.68 11.81 -5.69
N LYS A 340 14.83 12.32 -6.59
CA LYS A 340 14.40 13.71 -6.61
C LYS A 340 12.98 13.85 -6.08
N ILE A 341 12.80 14.70 -5.07
CA ILE A 341 11.50 15.02 -4.48
C ILE A 341 11.17 16.48 -4.74
N GLU A 342 9.94 16.75 -5.21
CA GLU A 342 9.40 18.10 -5.36
C GLU A 342 8.10 18.23 -4.57
N ALA A 343 8.09 19.13 -3.60
CA ALA A 343 6.91 19.53 -2.85
C ALA A 343 6.35 20.84 -3.42
N PRO A 344 5.01 20.96 -3.58
CA PRO A 344 4.40 22.22 -4.02
C PRO A 344 4.62 23.32 -2.98
N ARG A 345 5.04 24.52 -3.42
CA ARG A 345 5.31 25.65 -2.50
C ARG A 345 4.05 26.17 -1.79
N LEU A 346 2.92 26.11 -2.48
CA LEU A 346 1.62 26.54 -2.02
C LEU A 346 0.59 25.52 -2.49
N VAL A 347 -0.26 25.08 -1.58
CA VAL A 347 -1.43 24.24 -1.87
C VAL A 347 -2.65 24.94 -1.29
N GLU A 348 -3.67 25.16 -2.12
CA GLU A 348 -4.91 25.81 -1.72
C GLU A 348 -6.06 24.79 -1.72
N GLY A 349 -6.80 24.74 -0.61
CA GLY A 349 -8.05 24.02 -0.48
C GLY A 349 -9.22 24.98 -0.28
N ASP A 350 -10.36 24.46 0.17
CA ASP A 350 -11.51 25.30 0.52
C ASP A 350 -11.21 26.09 1.80
N ARG A 351 -10.98 27.41 1.65
CA ARG A 351 -10.66 28.36 2.74
C ARG A 351 -9.45 27.96 3.62
N VAL A 352 -8.58 27.09 3.11
CA VAL A 352 -7.33 26.66 3.76
C VAL A 352 -6.17 26.77 2.78
N LYS A 353 -5.01 27.21 3.28
CA LYS A 353 -3.74 27.31 2.55
C LYS A 353 -2.66 26.56 3.29
N TYR A 354 -1.85 25.82 2.55
CA TYR A 354 -0.67 25.16 3.05
C TYR A 354 0.56 25.77 2.38
N ILE A 355 1.46 26.34 3.19
CA ILE A 355 2.68 27.00 2.72
C ILE A 355 3.87 26.12 3.10
N PHE A 356 4.63 25.68 2.11
CA PHE A 356 5.80 24.83 2.33
C PHE A 356 6.86 25.56 3.16
N THR A 357 7.43 24.88 4.15
CA THR A 357 8.43 25.43 5.07
C THR A 357 9.77 24.68 5.06
N GLY A 358 9.81 23.48 4.48
CA GLY A 358 11.00 22.64 4.40
C GLY A 358 10.64 21.16 4.44
N PHE A 359 11.67 20.31 4.45
CA PHE A 359 11.55 18.89 4.73
C PHE A 359 12.04 18.60 6.15
N ASN A 360 11.59 17.49 6.74
CA ASN A 360 12.08 16.99 8.03
C ASN A 360 13.60 16.68 8.06
N THR A 361 14.24 16.64 6.89
CA THR A 361 15.70 16.55 6.73
C THR A 361 16.43 17.88 6.99
N GLY A 362 15.70 18.97 7.24
CA GLY A 362 16.23 20.32 7.47
C GLY A 362 16.43 21.14 6.19
N LEU A 363 16.25 20.54 5.01
CA LEU A 363 16.35 21.22 3.72
C LEU A 363 15.17 22.17 3.48
N LYS A 364 15.45 23.39 3.02
CA LYS A 364 14.45 24.46 2.84
C LYS A 364 13.99 24.67 1.41
N ASP A 365 14.68 24.10 0.44
CA ASP A 365 14.23 24.12 -0.95
C ASP A 365 13.03 23.17 -1.13
N ASN A 366 12.05 23.59 -1.94
CA ASN A 366 10.88 22.77 -2.25
C ASN A 366 11.18 21.63 -3.23
N THR A 367 12.43 21.54 -3.69
CA THR A 367 12.94 20.44 -4.49
C THR A 367 14.25 20.00 -3.87
N ILE A 368 14.36 18.71 -3.54
CA ILE A 368 15.55 18.13 -2.96
C ILE A 368 15.95 16.88 -3.73
N GLU A 369 17.25 16.60 -3.73
CA GLU A 369 17.82 15.38 -4.28
C GLU A 369 18.70 14.75 -3.20
N PHE A 370 18.56 13.45 -2.97
CA PHE A 370 19.38 12.74 -1.98
C PHE A 370 19.64 11.30 -2.43
N LYS A 371 20.74 10.74 -1.93
CA LYS A 371 21.10 9.34 -2.15
C LYS A 371 20.53 8.49 -1.03
N VAL A 372 19.87 7.39 -1.39
CA VAL A 372 19.36 6.43 -0.41
C VAL A 372 20.52 5.64 0.19
N LYS A 373 20.76 5.82 1.50
CA LYS A 373 21.80 5.12 2.26
C LYS A 373 21.26 4.18 3.33
N GLU A 374 20.05 4.43 3.78
CA GLU A 374 19.33 3.67 4.79
C GLU A 374 17.82 3.90 4.58
N PRO A 375 16.95 3.12 5.24
CA PRO A 375 15.52 3.38 5.19
C PRO A 375 15.19 4.75 5.77
N ILE A 376 14.34 5.52 5.09
CA ILE A 376 14.05 6.89 5.50
C ILE A 376 12.60 7.27 5.20
N ASP A 377 11.98 7.92 6.18
CA ASP A 377 10.66 8.55 6.06
C ASP A 377 10.86 10.06 5.93
N ILE A 378 10.60 10.59 4.73
CA ILE A 378 10.71 12.01 4.40
C ILE A 378 9.32 12.63 4.37
N PHE A 379 9.14 13.77 5.03
CA PHE A 379 7.92 14.55 4.89
C PHE A 379 8.20 16.02 4.64
N ALA A 380 7.42 16.59 3.73
CA ALA A 380 7.38 18.01 3.48
C ALA A 380 6.51 18.70 4.55
N GLU A 381 7.09 19.66 5.26
CA GLU A 381 6.44 20.41 6.34
C GLU A 381 5.74 21.65 5.78
N TYR A 382 4.47 21.81 6.14
CA TYR A 382 3.65 22.94 5.74
C TYR A 382 3.15 23.72 6.94
N LYS A 383 3.18 25.04 6.82
CA LYS A 383 2.45 25.96 7.68
C LYS A 383 1.03 26.09 7.15
N ILE A 384 0.06 26.08 8.05
CA ILE A 384 -1.37 26.18 7.71
C ILE A 384 -1.82 27.63 7.87
N GLN A 385 -2.62 28.10 6.92
CA GLN A 385 -3.38 29.35 7.02
C GLN A 385 -4.86 29.10 6.75
N TYR A 386 -5.72 29.79 7.49
CA TYR A 386 -7.17 29.76 7.30
C TYR A 386 -7.69 31.11 6.83
N TYR A 387 -8.70 31.08 5.97
CA TYR A 387 -9.39 32.28 5.54
C TYR A 387 -10.51 32.63 6.52
N ILE A 388 -10.45 33.85 7.05
CA ILE A 388 -11.51 34.46 7.84
C ILE A 388 -12.28 35.39 6.91
N GLU A 389 -13.59 35.19 6.86
CA GLU A 389 -14.52 36.02 6.11
C GLU A 389 -15.37 36.82 7.09
N VAL A 390 -15.20 38.13 7.13
CA VAL A 390 -15.98 39.06 7.94
C VAL A 390 -16.87 39.89 7.02
N SER A 391 -18.15 39.93 7.32
CA SER A 391 -19.12 40.68 6.51
C SER A 391 -20.17 41.38 7.38
N SER A 392 -20.85 42.36 6.80
CA SER A 392 -21.89 43.13 7.47
C SER A 392 -22.83 43.71 6.43
N LYS A 393 -24.12 43.77 6.76
CA LYS A 393 -25.17 44.23 5.84
C LYS A 393 -25.27 45.76 5.77
N TYR A 394 -25.09 46.45 6.91
CA TYR A 394 -25.45 47.87 7.04
C TYR A 394 -24.24 48.82 7.20
N SER A 395 -23.07 48.30 7.59
CA SER A 395 -21.82 49.06 7.67
C SER A 395 -20.64 48.23 7.19
N SER A 396 -19.51 48.84 6.80
CA SER A 396 -18.30 48.13 6.40
C SER A 396 -17.64 47.41 7.57
N ALA A 397 -17.37 46.12 7.39
CA ALA A 397 -16.60 45.31 8.33
C ALA A 397 -15.18 45.05 7.80
N SER A 398 -14.20 45.01 8.70
CA SER A 398 -12.80 44.66 8.42
C SER A 398 -12.35 43.46 9.25
N GLY A 399 -11.29 42.79 8.80
CA GLY A 399 -10.75 41.57 9.43
C GLY A 399 -10.72 40.37 8.50
N SER A 400 -11.35 40.45 7.32
CA SER A 400 -11.28 39.38 6.31
C SER A 400 -9.86 39.19 5.79
N GLY A 401 -9.39 37.95 5.69
CA GLY A 401 -8.03 37.67 5.22
C GLY A 401 -7.53 36.26 5.52
N TRP A 402 -6.31 35.97 5.08
CA TRP A 402 -5.59 34.74 5.41
C TRP A 402 -4.73 34.94 6.65
N TYR A 403 -4.93 34.09 7.64
CA TYR A 403 -4.22 34.14 8.92
C TYR A 403 -3.58 32.79 9.21
N ASP A 404 -2.44 32.81 9.91
CA ASP A 404 -1.76 31.59 10.32
C ASP A 404 -2.60 30.83 11.36
N GLU A 405 -2.59 29.50 11.29
CA GLU A 405 -3.21 28.66 12.32
C GLU A 405 -2.67 29.01 13.72
N GLY A 406 -3.58 29.18 14.69
CA GLY A 406 -3.27 29.57 16.07
C GLY A 406 -2.90 31.06 16.24
N SER A 407 -2.91 31.86 15.17
CA SER A 407 -2.75 33.31 15.27
C SER A 407 -4.06 34.00 15.67
N LYS A 408 -4.01 35.33 15.84
CA LYS A 408 -5.17 36.17 16.14
C LYS A 408 -5.52 37.05 14.96
N ALA A 409 -6.82 37.18 14.69
CA ALA A 409 -7.36 38.15 13.73
C ALA A 409 -8.15 39.23 14.48
N GLU A 410 -7.93 40.49 14.13
CA GLU A 410 -8.77 41.60 14.62
C GLU A 410 -9.94 41.80 13.65
N ILE A 411 -11.16 41.72 14.17
CA ILE A 411 -12.39 42.03 13.43
C ILE A 411 -12.97 43.34 13.94
N ARG A 412 -13.51 44.16 13.03
CA ARG A 412 -14.04 45.48 13.37
C ARG A 412 -15.21 45.88 12.50
N ILE A 413 -16.19 46.54 13.09
CA ILE A 413 -17.24 47.28 12.39
C ILE A 413 -16.91 48.76 12.36
N SER A 414 -17.10 49.40 11.20
CA SER A 414 -16.69 50.81 11.01
C SER A 414 -17.64 51.77 11.73
N GLU A 415 -18.94 51.53 11.61
CA GLU A 415 -20.00 52.29 12.27
C GLU A 415 -20.83 51.33 13.11
N VAL A 416 -21.14 51.70 14.35
CA VAL A 416 -22.00 50.90 15.25
C VAL A 416 -23.46 51.31 15.19
N TYR A 417 -23.75 52.46 14.59
CA TYR A 417 -25.11 52.98 14.35
C TYR A 417 -25.20 53.45 12.90
N VAL A 418 -26.21 52.99 12.18
CA VAL A 418 -26.47 53.36 10.79
C VAL A 418 -27.90 53.87 10.68
N SER A 419 -28.07 55.15 10.33
CA SER A 419 -29.41 55.76 10.24
C SER A 419 -30.25 55.13 9.14
N ILE A 420 -31.52 54.86 9.45
CA ILE A 420 -32.55 54.49 8.48
C ILE A 420 -33.28 55.78 8.07
N ASP A 421 -33.70 56.55 9.06
CA ASP A 421 -34.34 57.87 8.95
C ASP A 421 -34.03 58.71 10.22
N GLU A 422 -34.76 59.82 10.44
CA GLU A 422 -34.53 60.73 11.58
C GLU A 422 -34.81 60.08 12.96
N ASP A 423 -35.72 59.09 13.01
CA ASP A 423 -36.22 58.49 14.24
C ASP A 423 -35.99 56.96 14.31
N SER A 424 -35.30 56.37 13.32
CA SER A 424 -34.98 54.93 13.23
C SER A 424 -33.52 54.69 12.83
N ARG A 425 -32.84 53.72 13.46
CA ARG A 425 -31.45 53.34 13.11
C ARG A 425 -31.21 51.84 13.28
N TYR A 426 -30.25 51.29 12.54
CA TYR A 426 -29.65 50.01 12.86
C TYR A 426 -28.56 50.20 13.91
N ALA A 427 -28.55 49.37 14.96
CA ALA A 427 -27.49 49.30 15.94
C ALA A 427 -26.78 47.95 15.87
N PHE A 428 -25.45 47.99 15.85
CA PHE A 428 -24.64 46.78 15.92
C PHE A 428 -24.95 46.06 17.23
N SER A 429 -25.27 44.77 17.13
CA SER A 429 -25.64 43.95 18.27
C SER A 429 -24.52 42.99 18.66
N SER A 430 -24.03 42.20 17.70
CA SER A 430 -23.02 41.17 17.95
C SER A 430 -22.39 40.64 16.66
N TRP A 431 -21.26 39.95 16.80
CA TRP A 431 -20.66 39.14 15.75
C TRP A 431 -21.19 37.70 15.83
N GLU A 432 -21.86 37.22 14.80
CA GLU A 432 -22.32 35.83 14.70
C GLU A 432 -21.31 34.98 13.91
N PRO A 433 -21.05 33.72 14.27
CA PRO A 433 -21.65 32.95 15.37
C PRO A 433 -20.96 33.14 16.74
N LEU A 434 -20.10 34.14 16.89
CA LEU A 434 -19.24 34.30 18.07
C LEU A 434 -19.98 34.82 19.31
N GLY A 435 -21.11 35.52 19.12
CA GLY A 435 -21.89 36.16 20.19
C GLY A 435 -21.19 37.35 20.86
N LEU A 436 -20.12 37.89 20.28
CA LEU A 436 -19.35 39.00 20.84
C LEU A 436 -20.01 40.34 20.52
N SER A 437 -20.32 41.14 21.53
CA SER A 437 -21.00 42.45 21.40
C SER A 437 -20.06 43.64 21.21
N ASP A 438 -18.76 43.45 21.39
CA ASP A 438 -17.79 44.53 21.18
C ASP A 438 -17.60 44.79 19.67
N PRO A 439 -17.57 46.07 19.23
CA PRO A 439 -17.44 46.42 17.81
C PRO A 439 -16.04 46.17 17.24
N VAL A 440 -15.06 45.94 18.11
CA VAL A 440 -13.68 45.55 17.78
C VAL A 440 -13.32 44.36 18.67
N CYS A 441 -12.96 43.23 18.08
CA CYS A 441 -12.63 41.99 18.79
C CYS A 441 -11.38 41.33 18.19
N GLU A 442 -10.60 40.67 19.04
CA GLU A 442 -9.60 39.68 18.59
C GLU A 442 -10.18 38.27 18.66
N ILE A 443 -10.02 37.49 17.59
CA ILE A 443 -10.45 36.09 17.52
C ILE A 443 -9.25 35.18 17.26
N SER A 444 -9.29 33.96 17.80
CA SER A 444 -8.26 32.93 17.49
C SER A 444 -8.61 32.22 16.19
N VAL A 445 -7.59 31.95 15.37
CA VAL A 445 -7.73 31.37 14.03
C VAL A 445 -7.31 29.91 14.04
N ASP A 446 -8.21 29.04 14.49
CA ASP A 446 -7.99 27.58 14.55
C ASP A 446 -8.65 26.82 13.39
N ALA A 447 -9.54 27.48 12.64
CA ALA A 447 -10.23 26.93 11.48
C ALA A 447 -10.75 28.08 10.58
N PRO A 448 -11.17 27.79 9.33
CA PRO A 448 -11.87 28.76 8.51
C PRO A 448 -13.16 29.22 9.20
N ALA A 449 -13.42 30.52 9.19
CA ALA A 449 -14.61 31.09 9.82
C ALA A 449 -15.32 32.09 8.90
N LYS A 450 -16.65 32.08 8.97
CA LYS A 450 -17.50 33.13 8.42
C LYS A 450 -18.17 33.86 9.57
N ILE A 451 -17.93 35.16 9.66
CA ILE A 451 -18.37 36.01 10.74
C ILE A 451 -19.20 37.13 10.16
N GLU A 452 -20.39 37.33 10.70
CA GLU A 452 -21.34 38.31 10.22
C GLU A 452 -21.73 39.27 11.34
N ALA A 453 -21.70 40.57 11.08
CA ALA A 453 -22.23 41.56 12.00
C ALA A 453 -23.76 41.48 12.03
N LYS A 454 -24.31 41.23 13.21
CA LYS A 454 -25.74 41.24 13.48
C LYS A 454 -26.17 42.61 13.95
N TRP A 455 -27.35 43.00 13.50
CA TRP A 455 -27.92 44.31 13.75
C TRP A 455 -29.32 44.18 14.32
N VAL A 456 -29.64 45.09 15.24
CA VAL A 456 -31.00 45.29 15.77
C VAL A 456 -31.50 46.66 15.32
N ILE A 457 -32.82 46.82 15.23
CA ILE A 457 -33.42 48.13 14.94
C ILE A 457 -33.59 48.86 16.28
N GLN A 458 -33.26 50.13 16.30
CA GLN A 458 -33.56 51.03 17.41
C GLN A 458 -34.44 52.17 16.92
N TYR A 459 -35.42 52.52 17.74
CA TYR A 459 -36.34 53.63 17.51
C TYR A 459 -36.08 54.73 18.52
N ARG A 460 -36.20 55.98 18.08
CA ARG A 460 -36.07 57.15 18.94
C ARG A 460 -37.39 57.39 19.68
N ILE A 461 -37.30 57.44 21.00
CA ILE A 461 -38.41 57.74 21.90
C ILE A 461 -38.15 59.11 22.50
N THR A 462 -39.06 60.04 22.25
CA THR A 462 -39.03 61.37 22.85
C THR A 462 -40.26 61.59 23.71
N ALA A 463 -40.09 62.20 24.86
CA ALA A 463 -41.20 62.55 25.73
C ALA A 463 -41.05 63.99 26.22
N THR A 464 -42.16 64.74 26.18
CA THR A 464 -42.19 66.14 26.61
C THR A 464 -43.34 66.38 27.58
N SER A 465 -43.13 67.31 28.51
CA SER A 465 -44.16 67.71 29.47
C SER A 465 -44.01 69.18 29.79
N PRO A 466 -45.10 69.96 29.80
CA PRO A 466 -45.06 71.35 30.24
C PRO A 466 -44.84 71.50 31.75
N TYR A 467 -45.02 70.43 32.52
CA TYR A 467 -44.87 70.44 33.98
C TYR A 467 -44.14 69.17 34.48
N GLY A 468 -43.21 69.35 35.42
CA GLY A 468 -42.43 68.23 35.99
C GLY A 468 -41.33 67.73 35.07
N ASP A 469 -40.25 67.22 35.66
CA ASP A 469 -39.12 66.63 34.94
C ASP A 469 -39.43 65.18 34.56
N ILE A 470 -39.01 64.77 33.36
CA ILE A 470 -39.21 63.42 32.80
C ILE A 470 -37.91 62.62 32.90
N SER A 471 -38.01 61.32 33.22
CA SER A 471 -36.86 60.39 33.29
C SER A 471 -36.18 60.19 31.93
N ILE A 472 -36.95 60.10 30.85
CA ILE A 472 -36.49 59.89 29.47
C ILE A 472 -37.07 61.00 28.59
N SER A 473 -36.24 61.95 28.17
CA SER A 473 -36.66 63.00 27.24
C SER A 473 -36.42 62.65 25.78
N ASP A 474 -35.33 61.93 25.49
CA ASP A 474 -34.87 61.57 24.15
C ASP A 474 -33.87 60.40 24.23
N GLU A 475 -34.30 59.21 23.84
CA GLU A 475 -33.49 57.99 23.94
C GLU A 475 -33.74 57.04 22.76
N TRP A 476 -32.72 56.27 22.38
CA TRP A 476 -32.83 55.22 21.38
C TRP A 476 -33.06 53.88 22.05
N VAL A 477 -34.19 53.25 21.78
CA VAL A 477 -34.59 51.98 22.41
C VAL A 477 -34.69 50.90 21.34
N THR A 478 -34.24 49.68 21.65
CA THR A 478 -34.30 48.55 20.72
C THR A 478 -35.75 48.14 20.46
N GLU A 479 -36.05 47.78 19.22
CA GLU A 479 -37.34 47.20 18.86
C GLU A 479 -37.64 45.96 19.73
N GLY A 480 -38.81 45.97 20.38
CA GLY A 480 -39.28 44.93 21.29
C GLY A 480 -38.91 45.14 22.77
N ASP A 481 -38.01 46.07 23.09
CA ASP A 481 -37.67 46.38 24.49
C ASP A 481 -38.78 47.23 25.15
N GLU A 482 -38.90 47.12 26.48
CA GLU A 482 -39.82 47.96 27.28
C GLU A 482 -39.08 49.21 27.77
N VAL A 483 -39.67 50.38 27.54
CA VAL A 483 -39.21 51.66 28.08
C VAL A 483 -40.13 52.14 29.20
N GLU A 484 -39.54 52.72 30.25
CA GLU A 484 -40.25 53.24 31.42
C GLU A 484 -40.08 54.76 31.54
N ILE A 485 -41.14 55.50 31.25
CA ILE A 485 -41.16 56.97 31.26
C ILE A 485 -41.87 57.45 32.52
N GLU A 486 -41.15 58.16 33.38
CA GLU A 486 -41.65 58.66 34.66
C GLU A 486 -41.55 60.19 34.73
N LEU A 487 -42.64 60.82 35.14
CA LEU A 487 -42.70 62.19 35.61
C LEU A 487 -42.39 62.24 37.11
N SER A 488 -41.37 62.99 37.47
CA SER A 488 -40.97 63.26 38.87
C SER A 488 -42.09 63.82 39.74
N ARG A 489 -43.07 64.51 39.14
CA ARG A 489 -44.27 65.01 39.80
C ARG A 489 -45.45 64.86 38.87
N THR A 490 -46.55 64.30 39.39
CA THR A 490 -47.83 64.18 38.66
C THR A 490 -48.84 65.27 39.02
N TYR A 491 -48.46 66.20 39.90
CA TYR A 491 -49.23 67.37 40.29
C TYR A 491 -48.32 68.59 40.46
N VAL A 492 -48.70 69.72 39.85
CA VAL A 492 -48.01 71.01 40.00
C VAL A 492 -49.02 72.07 40.41
N SER A 493 -48.72 72.80 41.49
CA SER A 493 -49.55 73.92 41.94
C SER A 493 -49.37 75.10 40.98
N THR A 494 -50.45 75.57 40.37
CA THR A 494 -50.43 76.71 39.43
C THR A 494 -51.05 77.98 40.01
N GLY A 495 -51.63 77.91 41.22
CA GLY A 495 -52.16 79.06 41.96
C GLY A 495 -52.62 78.69 43.37
N PHE A 496 -53.35 79.59 44.02
CA PHE A 496 -53.94 79.32 45.33
C PHE A 496 -55.07 78.29 45.20
N LEU A 497 -54.89 77.12 45.83
CA LEU A 497 -55.83 75.98 45.87
C LEU A 497 -56.14 75.29 44.52
N VAL A 498 -55.47 75.68 43.43
CA VAL A 498 -55.61 75.09 42.10
C VAL A 498 -54.27 74.62 41.57
N GLY A 499 -54.28 73.51 40.84
CA GLY A 499 -53.09 72.97 40.19
C GLY A 499 -53.42 72.18 38.94
N LYS A 500 -52.38 71.74 38.25
CA LYS A 500 -52.47 70.81 37.12
C LYS A 500 -52.11 69.41 37.62
N SER A 501 -52.85 68.39 37.19
CA SER A 501 -52.44 66.98 37.37
C SER A 501 -52.34 66.26 36.03
N LEU A 502 -51.37 65.34 35.93
CA LEU A 502 -51.21 64.48 34.77
C LEU A 502 -52.51 63.73 34.49
N SER A 503 -52.98 63.76 33.24
CA SER A 503 -54.19 63.08 32.80
C SER A 503 -53.87 61.78 32.08
N HIS A 504 -53.04 61.86 31.05
CA HIS A 504 -52.58 60.79 30.18
C HIS A 504 -51.42 61.33 29.33
N TRP A 505 -50.74 60.44 28.63
CA TRP A 505 -49.80 60.77 27.57
C TRP A 505 -50.49 60.58 26.21
N VAL A 506 -50.11 61.37 25.21
CA VAL A 506 -50.58 61.20 23.84
C VAL A 506 -49.38 61.06 22.90
N ASP A 507 -49.43 60.11 21.97
CA ASP A 507 -48.40 59.98 20.93
C ASP A 507 -48.69 60.89 19.72
N GLN A 508 -47.76 60.94 18.77
CA GLN A 508 -47.90 61.70 17.52
C GLN A 508 -49.06 61.25 16.62
N TYR A 509 -49.67 60.09 16.89
CA TYR A 509 -50.80 59.53 16.14
C TYR A 509 -52.15 59.74 16.86
N GLY A 510 -52.15 60.34 18.05
CA GLY A 510 -53.34 60.58 18.86
C GLY A 510 -53.74 59.43 19.78
N ASN A 511 -52.91 58.38 19.93
CA ASN A 511 -53.17 57.29 20.87
C ASN A 511 -52.89 57.75 22.30
N THR A 512 -53.75 57.36 23.25
CA THR A 512 -53.64 57.80 24.64
C THR A 512 -53.11 56.69 25.56
N TYR A 513 -52.14 57.03 26.40
CA TYR A 513 -51.51 56.12 27.37
C TYR A 513 -51.68 56.64 28.80
N ARG A 514 -51.88 55.75 29.77
CA ARG A 514 -52.11 56.13 31.18
C ARG A 514 -51.13 55.41 32.08
N GLY A 515 -50.58 56.14 33.04
CA GLY A 515 -49.61 55.61 33.99
C GLY A 515 -48.54 56.66 34.31
N ASN A 516 -47.98 56.55 35.51
CA ASN A 516 -46.75 57.21 35.90
C ASN A 516 -46.09 56.38 37.02
N PRO A 517 -45.08 55.56 36.72
CA PRO A 517 -44.39 55.44 35.43
C PRO A 517 -45.26 54.84 34.30
N LEU A 518 -44.96 55.22 33.06
CA LEU A 518 -45.55 54.70 31.82
C LEU A 518 -44.62 53.65 31.23
N LYS A 519 -45.08 52.40 31.09
CA LYS A 519 -44.35 51.29 30.50
C LYS A 519 -44.88 51.00 29.10
N ILE A 520 -44.02 51.05 28.08
CA ILE A 520 -44.39 50.81 26.68
C ILE A 520 -43.36 49.89 26.03
N THR A 521 -43.83 48.88 25.30
CA THR A 521 -42.98 48.10 24.38
C THR A 521 -42.77 48.90 23.09
N VAL A 522 -41.52 49.07 22.69
CA VAL A 522 -41.16 49.89 21.54
C VAL A 522 -41.22 49.07 20.25
N ASP A 523 -42.21 49.33 19.40
CA ASP A 523 -42.37 48.69 18.09
C ASP A 523 -42.20 49.68 16.91
N LYS A 524 -42.07 50.98 17.21
CA LYS A 524 -41.91 52.08 16.25
C LYS A 524 -41.43 53.36 16.97
N PRO A 525 -41.05 54.42 16.25
CA PRO A 525 -40.76 55.71 16.86
C PRO A 525 -41.94 56.30 17.62
N LEU A 526 -41.71 56.87 18.80
CA LEU A 526 -42.76 57.50 19.62
C LEU A 526 -42.34 58.89 20.09
N LYS A 527 -43.26 59.85 19.93
CA LYS A 527 -43.16 61.22 20.45
C LYS A 527 -44.34 61.43 21.38
N LEU A 528 -44.08 61.35 22.69
CA LEU A 528 -45.09 61.37 23.73
C LEU A 528 -45.20 62.76 24.36
N GLU A 529 -46.41 63.27 24.45
CA GLU A 529 -46.70 64.53 25.13
C GLU A 529 -47.57 64.28 26.37
N ALA A 530 -47.13 64.78 27.53
CA ALA A 530 -47.91 64.70 28.76
C ALA A 530 -49.08 65.69 28.71
N VAL A 531 -50.30 65.17 28.77
CA VAL A 531 -51.53 65.98 28.80
C VAL A 531 -51.93 66.22 30.25
N TRP A 532 -52.08 67.49 30.61
CA TRP A 532 -52.42 67.92 31.97
C TRP A 532 -53.83 68.50 32.05
N LYS A 533 -54.57 68.14 33.10
CA LYS A 533 -55.91 68.68 33.39
C LYS A 533 -55.92 69.52 34.65
N ASP A 534 -56.85 70.46 34.74
CA ASP A 534 -57.06 71.23 35.97
C ASP A 534 -57.52 70.31 37.09
N ASN A 535 -56.94 70.53 38.27
CA ASN A 535 -57.18 69.76 39.46
C ASN A 535 -57.56 70.69 40.61
N TYR A 536 -58.85 70.64 40.94
CA TYR A 536 -59.51 71.45 41.97
C TYR A 536 -59.68 70.71 43.29
N ILE A 537 -59.01 69.56 43.51
CA ILE A 537 -59.25 68.76 44.72
C ILE A 537 -58.94 69.54 46.00
N ARG A 538 -57.88 70.37 45.99
CA ARG A 538 -57.54 71.26 47.13
C ARG A 538 -58.58 72.37 47.31
N LEU A 539 -59.10 72.94 46.23
CA LEU A 539 -60.19 73.93 46.28
C LEU A 539 -61.48 73.30 46.85
N TYR A 540 -61.86 72.11 46.40
CA TYR A 540 -63.05 71.43 46.93
C TYR A 540 -62.88 71.04 48.40
N LEU A 541 -61.72 70.51 48.80
CA LEU A 541 -61.42 70.24 50.22
C LEU A 541 -61.46 71.51 51.06
N PHE A 542 -60.94 72.62 50.54
CA PHE A 542 -61.02 73.92 51.21
C PHE A 542 -62.46 74.43 51.31
N LEU A 543 -63.26 74.36 50.25
CA LEU A 543 -64.68 74.74 50.27
C LEU A 543 -65.47 73.87 51.26
N ILE A 544 -65.22 72.55 51.28
CA ILE A 544 -65.81 71.64 52.27
C ILE A 544 -65.38 72.04 53.69
N ALA A 545 -64.11 72.33 53.93
CA ALA A 545 -63.62 72.78 55.23
C ALA A 545 -64.24 74.13 55.66
N VAL A 546 -64.43 75.06 54.72
CA VAL A 546 -65.14 76.33 54.96
C VAL A 546 -66.60 76.06 55.31
N VAL A 547 -67.31 75.21 54.55
CA VAL A 547 -68.71 74.84 54.83
C VAL A 547 -68.83 74.15 56.19
N VAL A 548 -67.97 73.19 56.49
CA VAL A 548 -67.91 72.51 57.80
C VAL A 548 -67.60 73.51 58.90
N GLY A 549 -66.67 74.43 58.70
CA GLY A 549 -66.35 75.51 59.64
C GLY A 549 -67.56 76.42 59.90
N VAL A 550 -68.30 76.81 58.86
CA VAL A 550 -69.55 77.59 58.97
C VAL A 550 -70.62 76.80 59.72
N VAL A 551 -70.78 75.50 59.43
CA VAL A 551 -71.73 74.62 60.16
C VAL A 551 -71.34 74.51 61.63
N ILE A 552 -70.06 74.35 61.96
CA ILE A 552 -69.56 74.34 63.34
C ILE A 552 -69.86 75.68 64.02
N VAL A 553 -69.62 76.81 63.35
CA VAL A 553 -69.95 78.14 63.89
C VAL A 553 -71.45 78.29 64.12
N ILE A 554 -72.29 77.83 63.20
CA ILE A 554 -73.75 77.83 63.37
C ILE A 554 -74.17 76.94 64.56
N VAL A 555 -73.60 75.73 64.69
CA VAL A 555 -73.83 74.83 65.82
C VAL A 555 -73.38 75.46 67.13
N VAL A 556 -72.22 76.13 67.16
CA VAL A 556 -71.71 76.88 68.33
C VAL A 556 -72.63 78.05 68.65
N ILE A 557 -73.13 78.80 67.66
CA ILE A 557 -74.11 79.87 67.86
C ILE A 557 -75.43 79.32 68.40
N ILE A 558 -75.90 78.17 67.91
CA ILE A 558 -77.10 77.47 68.43
C ILE A 558 -76.87 77.00 69.86
N ILE A 559 -75.69 76.44 70.19
CA ILE A 559 -75.31 76.06 71.56
C ILE A 559 -75.26 77.29 72.45
N MET A 560 -74.63 78.39 72.01
CA MET A 560 -74.59 79.66 72.74
C MET A 560 -76.00 80.29 72.90
N TRP A 561 -76.88 80.16 71.92
CA TRP A 561 -78.28 80.60 72.02
C TRP A 561 -79.10 79.74 72.99
N ARG A 562 -78.85 78.42 73.05
CA ARG A 562 -79.45 77.53 74.06
C ARG A 562 -78.88 77.75 75.47
N LEU A 563 -77.71 78.38 75.60
CA LEU A 563 -77.05 78.69 76.88
C LEU A 563 -77.32 80.12 77.39
N LYS A 564 -78.08 80.97 76.68
CA LYS A 564 -78.50 82.29 77.20
C LYS A 564 -79.52 82.14 78.33
N LYS A 565 -79.05 82.21 79.58
CA LYS A 565 -79.88 82.46 80.76
C LYS A 565 -80.36 83.93 80.77
N PRO A 566 -81.61 84.23 81.18
CA PRO A 566 -82.12 85.61 81.20
C PRO A 566 -81.41 86.48 82.27
N PRO A 567 -81.28 87.81 82.03
CA PRO A 567 -80.48 88.70 82.87
C PRO A 567 -81.12 89.03 84.24
N PRO A 568 -80.32 89.19 85.32
CA PRO A 568 -80.82 89.55 86.66
C PRO A 568 -80.98 91.08 86.88
N PRO A 569 -81.87 91.52 87.80
CA PRO A 569 -82.22 92.93 88.01
C PRO A 569 -81.29 93.72 88.97
N PRO A 570 -81.08 95.05 88.76
CA PRO A 570 -80.22 95.92 89.62
C PRO A 570 -80.96 96.80 90.69
N PRO A 571 -80.21 97.42 91.66
CA PRO A 571 -80.57 97.59 93.10
C PRO A 571 -80.84 99.06 93.63
N PRO A 572 -81.16 99.29 94.95
CA PRO A 572 -81.55 100.59 95.56
C PRO A 572 -80.40 101.54 96.08
N PRO A 573 -80.72 102.80 96.49
CA PRO A 573 -79.84 104.00 96.42
C PRO A 573 -79.13 104.49 97.71
N ASN A 574 -78.16 105.43 97.60
CA ASN A 574 -77.39 106.04 98.71
C ASN A 574 -77.49 107.59 98.79
N TYR A 575 -77.51 108.10 100.03
CA TYR A 575 -77.48 109.51 100.48
C TYR A 575 -76.04 109.99 100.78
N TYR A 576 -75.78 111.30 100.70
CA TYR A 576 -74.62 111.98 101.29
C TYR A 576 -75.05 113.24 102.08
N SER A 577 -74.32 113.54 103.16
CA SER A 577 -74.51 114.64 104.10
C SER A 577 -73.22 115.45 104.27
N GLU A 578 -73.29 116.77 104.45
CA GLU A 578 -72.15 117.59 104.89
C GLU A 578 -72.61 118.77 105.78
N SER A 579 -71.77 119.17 106.74
CA SER A 579 -72.08 120.12 107.82
C SER A 579 -71.10 121.31 107.89
N ARG A 580 -71.69 122.52 107.97
CA ARG A 580 -71.35 123.73 108.79
C ARG A 580 -70.00 124.47 108.73
N GLY A 581 -70.14 125.81 108.62
CA GLY A 581 -69.39 126.87 109.34
C GLY A 581 -69.90 128.29 109.02
N GLY A 582 -70.49 129.05 109.98
CA GLY A 582 -70.09 130.42 110.46
C GLY A 582 -70.60 131.59 109.59
N THR A 583 -71.07 132.78 110.03
CA THR A 583 -70.91 133.62 111.25
C THR A 583 -71.99 134.74 111.30
N SER A 584 -72.08 135.39 112.47
CA SER A 584 -72.74 136.67 112.86
C SER A 584 -74.26 136.74 112.99
#